data_AF-A0A424XYT1-F1
#
_entry.id   AF-A0A424XYT1-F1
#
_cell.length_a   1.000
_cell.length_b   1.000
_cell.length_c   1.000
_cell.angle_alpha   90.00
_cell.angle_beta   90.00
_cell.angle_gamma   90.00
#
_symmetry.space_group_name_H-M   'P 1'
#
loop_
_entity.id
_entity.type
_entity.pdbx_description
1 polymer ?
#
loop_
_entity_poly.entity_id
_entity_poly.type
_entity_poly.pdbx_seq_one_letter_code
_entity_poly.pdbx_strand_id
1 'polypeptide(L)' 'MDDWVCVAIFDEMSEAVGKEKARIEDMALDVGLMPEKVVKVEQKEKVEILIHPEFYSYYEG' A
#
# COMPACT_ATOMS: atom_id res chain seq x y z
N MET A 1 0.02 -18.22 -3.72
CA MET A 1 0.07 -17.36 -2.53
C MET A 1 0.13 -15.97 -3.10
N ASP A 2 -0.89 -15.15 -2.88
CA ASP A 2 -0.82 -13.76 -3.36
C ASP A 2 0.22 -13.05 -2.51
N ASP A 3 1.44 -12.90 -3.04
CA ASP A 3 2.61 -12.39 -2.33
C ASP A 3 2.54 -10.86 -2.15
N TRP A 4 1.47 -10.36 -1.54
CA TRP A 4 1.36 -8.94 -1.20
C TRP A 4 2.45 -8.55 -0.21
N VAL A 5 3.15 -7.46 -0.48
CA VAL A 5 4.27 -6.98 0.32
C VAL A 5 3.79 -5.94 1.30
N CYS A 6 4.00 -6.16 2.60
CA CYS A 6 3.70 -5.17 3.62
C CYS A 6 4.75 -4.07 3.61
N VAL A 7 4.32 -2.82 3.40
CA VAL A 7 5.20 -1.64 3.32
C VAL A 7 5.05 -0.68 4.49
N ALA A 8 3.92 -0.74 5.20
CA ALA A 8 3.70 0.05 6.41
C ALA A 8 2.76 -0.67 7.38
N ILE A 9 3.01 -0.48 8.68
CA ILE A 9 2.21 -1.03 9.78
C ILE A 9 1.91 0.10 10.76
N PHE A 10 0.64 0.20 11.16
CA PHE A 10 0.15 1.18 12.12
C PHE A 10 -0.64 0.48 13.22
N ASP A 11 -0.60 1.02 14.44
CA ASP A 11 -1.32 0.43 15.57
C ASP A 11 -2.85 0.61 15.45
N GLU A 12 -3.30 1.69 14.81
CA GLU A 12 -4.72 1.97 14.62
C GLU A 12 -5.02 2.71 13.31
N MET A 13 -6.28 2.64 12.88
CA MET A 13 -6.76 3.38 11.71
C MET A 13 -6.79 4.87 12.05
N SER A 14 -5.82 5.61 11.54
CA SER A 14 -5.60 7.02 11.82
C SER A 14 -5.42 7.83 10.53
N GLU A 15 -5.39 9.16 10.66
CA GLU A 15 -5.11 10.06 9.53
C GLU A 15 -3.74 9.76 8.88
N ALA A 16 -2.78 9.24 9.66
CA ALA A 16 -1.49 8.81 9.14
C ALA A 16 -1.60 7.65 8.16
N VAL A 17 -2.49 6.68 8.41
CA VAL A 17 -2.78 5.58 7.48
C VAL A 17 -3.33 6.13 6.17
N GLY A 18 -4.29 7.06 6.25
CA GLY A 18 -4.90 7.67 5.08
C GLY A 18 -3.90 8.45 4.22
N LYS A 19 -3.02 9.23 4.87
CA LYS A 19 -1.94 9.97 4.19
C LYS A 19 -0.94 9.03 3.51
N GLU A 20 -0.53 7.98 4.20
CA GLU A 20 0.43 7.02 3.65
C GLU A 20 -0.17 6.22 2.50
N LYS A 21 -1.42 5.75 2.65
CA LYS A 21 -2.17 5.12 1.57
C LYS A 21 -2.26 6.04 0.35
N ALA A 22 -2.68 7.30 0.53
CA ALA A 22 -2.80 8.25 -0.57
C ALA A 22 -1.46 8.49 -1.28
N ARG A 23 -0.36 8.65 -0.52
CA ARG A 23 1.00 8.78 -1.07
C ARG A 23 1.38 7.60 -1.95
N ILE A 24 1.09 6.38 -1.49
CA ILE A 24 1.39 5.13 -2.20
C ILE A 24 0.48 4.99 -3.44
N GLU A 25 -0.79 5.38 -3.34
CA GLU A 25 -1.72 5.37 -4.46
C GLU A 25 -1.33 6.38 -5.55
N ASP A 26 -0.87 7.58 -5.19
CA ASP A 26 -0.36 8.57 -6.13
C ASP A 26 0.87 8.04 -6.88
N MET A 27 1.80 7.40 -6.17
CA MET A 27 2.96 6.73 -6.79
C MET A 27 2.53 5.64 -7.79
N ALA A 28 1.49 4.87 -7.47
CA ALA A 28 0.96 3.85 -8.38
C ALA A 28 0.38 4.48 -9.66
N LEU A 29 -0.30 5.63 -9.56
CA LEU A 29 -0.80 6.37 -10.71
C LEU A 29 0.34 6.91 -11.58
N ASP A 30 1.40 7.44 -10.96
CA ASP A 30 2.55 8.00 -11.67
C ASP A 30 3.27 6.97 -12.55
N VAL A 31 3.29 5.71 -12.13
CA VAL A 31 3.85 4.59 -12.91
C VAL A 31 2.83 3.90 -13.82
N GLY A 32 1.60 4.42 -13.90
CA GLY A 32 0.54 3.94 -14.78
C GLY A 32 -0.19 2.69 -14.30
N LEU A 33 -0.10 2.36 -13.01
CA LEU A 33 -0.84 1.26 -12.38
C LEU A 33 -2.16 1.74 -11.79
N MET A 34 -3.10 0.80 -11.59
CA MET A 34 -4.38 1.08 -10.95
C MET A 34 -4.23 0.91 -9.42
N PRO A 35 -4.29 1.99 -8.61
CA PRO A 35 -4.00 1.93 -7.18
C PRO A 35 -4.89 0.94 -6.43
N GLU A 36 -6.18 0.90 -6.76
CA GLU A 36 -7.17 -0.04 -6.22
C GLU A 36 -6.85 -1.52 -6.45
N LYS A 37 -5.98 -1.83 -7.43
CA LYS A 37 -5.53 -3.19 -7.73
C LYS A 37 -4.17 -3.52 -7.12
N VAL A 38 -3.37 -2.50 -6.80
CA VAL A 38 -1.97 -2.68 -6.36
C VAL A 38 -1.69 -2.19 -4.95
N VAL A 39 -2.64 -1.51 -4.31
CA VAL A 39 -2.56 -1.02 -2.92
C VAL A 39 -3.76 -1.55 -2.15
N LYS A 40 -3.50 -2.12 -0.99
CA LYS A 40 -4.51 -2.69 -0.10
C LYS A 40 -4.22 -2.30 1.33
N VAL A 41 -5.26 -2.04 2.09
CA VAL A 41 -5.17 -1.86 3.54
C VAL A 41 -5.90 -3.02 4.20
N GLU A 42 -5.21 -3.75 5.06
CA GLU A 42 -5.80 -4.77 5.91
C GLU A 42 -5.80 -4.31 7.36
N GLN A 43 -6.92 -4.52 8.05
CA GLN A 43 -7.01 -4.31 9.49
C GLN A 43 -7.21 -5.67 10.16
N LYS A 44 -6.17 -6.16 10.84
CA LYS A 44 -6.22 -7.36 11.68
C LYS A 44 -6.06 -6.92 13.14
N GLU A 45 -4.94 -7.25 13.77
CA GLU A 45 -4.53 -6.66 15.07
C GLU A 45 -3.96 -5.25 14.89
N LYS A 46 -3.31 -5.01 13.76
CA LYS A 46 -2.76 -3.74 13.32
C LYS A 46 -3.29 -3.39 11.93
N VAL A 47 -3.09 -2.14 11.53
CA VAL A 47 -3.42 -1.68 10.18
C VAL A 47 -2.18 -1.82 9.31
N GLU A 48 -2.25 -2.70 8.32
CA GLU A 48 -1.17 -3.00 7.40
C GLU A 48 -1.49 -2.42 6.03
N ILE A 49 -0.56 -1.68 5.45
CA ILE A 49 -0.60 -1.28 4.05
C ILE A 49 0.24 -2.28 3.27
N LEU A 50 -0.41 -2.92 2.31
CA LEU A 50 0.10 -4.00 1.48
C LEU A 50 0.11 -3.52 0.04
N ILE A 51 1.17 -3.82 -0.70
CA ILE A 51 1.24 -3.55 -2.13
C ILE A 51 1.53 -4.80 -2.96
N HIS A 52 1.06 -4.79 -4.21
CA HIS A 52 1.29 -5.88 -5.14
C HIS A 52 2.76 -5.94 -5.57
N PRO A 53 3.36 -7.14 -5.77
CA PRO A 53 4.77 -7.29 -6.20
C PRO A 53 5.14 -6.51 -7.47
N GLU A 54 4.21 -6.42 -8.41
CA GLU A 54 4.39 -5.65 -9.64
C GLU A 54 4.61 -4.18 -9.35
N PHE A 55 3.91 -3.63 -8.35
CA PHE A 55 4.12 -2.26 -7.91
C PHE A 55 5.33 -2.12 -6.98
N TYR A 56 5.64 -3.15 -6.19
CA TYR A 56 6.79 -3.16 -5.29
C TYR A 56 8.11 -2.83 -6.01
N SER A 57 8.28 -3.34 -7.24
CA SER A 57 9.46 -3.05 -8.07
C SER A 57 9.63 -1.55 -8.41
N TYR A 58 8.52 -0.79 -8.45
CA TYR A 58 8.53 0.66 -8.64
C TYR A 58 8.60 1.42 -7.32
N TYR A 59 8.14 0.80 -6.22
CA TYR A 59 8.16 1.40 -4.90
C TYR A 59 9.56 1.38 -4.26
N GLU A 60 10.38 0.36 -4.53
CA GLU A 60 11.75 0.24 -4.02
C GLU A 60 12.80 0.97 -4.89
N GLY A 61 12.46 1.33 -6.13
CA GLY A 61 13.35 1.98 -7.10
C GLY A 61 13.48 3.50 -6.93
#